data_AF-M0G357-F1
#
_entry.id   AF-M0G357-F1
#
_cell.length_a   1.000
_cell.length_b   1.000
_cell.length_c   1.000
_cell.angle_alpha   90.00
_cell.angle_beta   90.00
_cell.angle_gamma   90.00
#
_symmetry.space_group_name_H-M   'P 1'
#
loop_
_entity.id
_entity.type
_entity.pdbx_description
1 polymer ?
#
loop_
_entity_poly.entity_id
_entity_poly.type
_entity_poly.pdbx_seq_one_letter_code
_entity_poly.pdbx_strand_id
1 'polypeptide(L)'
;MAGRPSRRQLLRRGAVAVGVGLTGALAGCSSLRGCSSAEIFLRAELVGTAPEEATVVDAADPRVANSPWVLKVVEAAAEGHPRESSVTDCLSDYDALRADLDALPSVDRSEDRLYYVRVDGQVVRLRAVFFAGDDARRSELVLPPAR
;
A
#
# COMPACT_ATOMS: atom_id res chain seq x y z
N MET A 1 4.91 22.21 71.81
CA MET A 1 3.63 22.82 72.25
C MET A 1 3.06 23.59 71.07
N ALA A 2 2.04 23.04 70.39
CA ALA A 2 0.65 23.53 70.40
C ALA A 2 0.50 24.95 69.79
N GLY A 3 -0.27 25.22 68.72
CA GLY A 3 -1.34 24.43 68.14
C GLY A 3 -1.76 24.83 66.71
N ARG A 4 -2.58 23.96 66.13
CA ARG A 4 -3.51 24.20 65.00
C ARG A 4 -4.87 24.67 65.59
N PRO A 5 -5.97 24.91 64.82
CA PRO A 5 -6.22 25.36 63.42
C PRO A 5 -7.32 26.48 63.39
N SER A 6 -7.98 26.70 62.22
CA SER A 6 -9.35 27.28 62.00
C SER A 6 -9.34 28.66 61.31
N ARG A 7 -10.19 29.03 60.33
CA ARG A 7 -11.24 28.39 59.51
C ARG A 7 -11.62 29.40 58.39
N ARG A 8 -11.90 28.87 57.19
CA ARG A 8 -12.97 29.28 56.24
C ARG A 8 -12.90 30.63 55.49
N GLN A 9 -12.73 30.50 54.17
CA GLN A 9 -13.69 30.87 53.11
C GLN A 9 -13.16 30.22 51.80
N LEU A 10 -13.71 29.12 51.24
CA LEU A 10 -14.97 28.97 50.49
C LEU A 10 -15.29 30.23 49.67
N LEU A 11 -15.41 30.29 48.34
CA LEU A 11 -15.60 29.40 47.19
C LEU A 11 -15.35 30.33 45.98
N ARG A 12 -14.91 29.95 44.77
CA ARG A 12 -15.67 29.22 43.72
C ARG A 12 -15.08 29.62 42.36
N ARG A 13 -15.17 28.70 41.38
CA ARG A 13 -15.02 28.88 39.91
C ARG A 13 -13.57 29.00 39.41
N GLY A 14 -13.07 28.11 38.56
CA GLY A 14 -13.68 26.97 37.89
C GLY A 14 -12.58 26.08 37.30
N ALA A 15 -12.85 24.78 37.27
CA ALA A 15 -12.04 23.80 36.57
C ALA A 15 -12.96 23.07 35.58
N VAL A 16 -12.30 22.54 34.54
CA VAL A 16 -12.77 21.61 33.50
C VAL A 16 -13.30 22.28 32.24
N ALA A 17 -12.43 22.36 31.23
CA ALA A 17 -12.58 21.51 30.05
C ALA A 17 -11.23 21.37 29.35
N VAL A 18 -10.66 20.18 29.52
CA VAL A 18 -9.68 19.47 28.70
C VAL A 18 -9.50 20.08 27.31
N GLY A 19 -8.29 20.60 27.04
CA GLY A 19 -7.87 20.97 25.70
C GLY A 19 -7.82 19.74 24.82
N VAL A 20 -8.80 19.58 23.95
CA VAL A 20 -8.70 18.70 22.78
C VAL A 20 -7.81 19.42 21.77
N GLY A 21 -6.51 19.34 21.99
CA GLY A 21 -5.50 19.61 20.98
C GLY A 21 -5.02 18.28 20.43
N LEU A 22 -5.83 17.65 19.58
CA LEU A 22 -5.39 16.59 18.68
C LEU A 22 -4.39 17.19 17.69
N THR A 23 -3.16 17.42 18.16
CA THR A 23 -1.99 17.52 17.29
C THR A 23 -1.45 16.10 17.13
N GLY A 24 -2.29 15.25 16.54
CA GLY A 24 -1.83 14.10 15.78
C GLY A 24 -1.21 14.61 14.49
N ALA A 25 -0.11 15.36 14.59
CA ALA A 25 0.76 15.61 13.47
C ALA A 25 1.62 14.35 13.34
N LEU A 26 1.21 13.47 12.44
CA LEU A 26 2.03 12.40 11.88
C LEU A 26 3.26 13.07 11.25
N ALA A 27 4.26 13.40 12.07
CA ALA A 27 5.57 13.84 11.62
C ALA A 27 6.34 12.59 11.16
N GLY A 28 5.98 12.14 9.96
CA GLY A 28 6.59 11.01 9.28
C GLY A 28 6.77 11.25 7.79
N CYS A 29 6.83 12.50 7.33
CA CYS A 29 7.23 12.85 5.96
C CYS A 29 8.33 13.91 6.04
N SER A 30 9.55 13.49 6.38
CA SER A 30 10.74 14.34 6.31
C SER A 30 11.71 13.76 5.28
N SER A 31 11.33 13.83 4.01
CA SER A 31 12.28 13.88 2.90
C SER A 31 11.98 15.16 2.10
N LEU A 32 12.99 15.99 1.90
CA LEU A 32 12.95 17.30 1.24
C LEU A 32 12.69 17.23 -0.28
N ARG A 33 12.10 16.13 -0.76
CA ARG A 33 11.53 16.00 -2.10
C ARG A 33 10.02 15.86 -1.87
N GLY A 34 9.24 16.86 -2.28
CA GLY A 34 7.78 16.74 -2.22
C GLY A 34 7.36 15.44 -2.91
N CYS A 35 6.43 14.69 -2.31
CA CYS A 35 5.89 13.51 -2.99
C CYS A 35 5.38 13.93 -4.36
N SER A 36 5.73 13.18 -5.39
CA SER A 36 5.03 13.29 -6.66
C SER A 36 3.67 12.58 -6.51
N SER A 37 2.77 12.72 -7.47
CA SER A 37 1.51 11.95 -7.48
C SER A 37 1.72 10.54 -8.08
N ALA A 38 2.94 9.99 -7.96
CA ALA A 38 3.30 8.70 -8.53
C ALA A 38 2.74 7.54 -7.70
N GLU A 39 2.28 6.50 -8.40
CA GLU A 39 1.63 5.35 -7.79
C GLU A 39 1.97 4.06 -8.57
N ILE A 40 2.13 2.96 -7.85
CA ILE A 40 2.16 1.61 -8.40
C ILE A 40 0.86 0.93 -8.01
N PHE A 41 0.08 0.53 -9.00
CA PHE A 41 -1.13 -0.26 -8.80
C PHE A 41 -0.86 -1.71 -9.14
N LEU A 42 -1.07 -2.59 -8.16
CA LEU A 42 -0.96 -4.04 -8.28
C LEU A 42 -2.34 -4.66 -8.37
N ARG A 43 -2.53 -5.58 -9.31
CA ARG A 43 -3.70 -6.45 -9.40
C ARG A 43 -3.24 -7.87 -9.69
N ALA A 44 -3.56 -8.81 -8.81
CA ALA A 44 -3.35 -10.23 -9.06
C ALA A 44 -4.66 -10.97 -9.25
N GLU A 45 -4.61 -11.97 -10.11
CA GLU A 45 -5.72 -12.86 -10.41
C GLU A 45 -5.20 -14.25 -10.76
N LEU A 46 -5.96 -15.26 -10.35
CA LEU A 46 -5.70 -16.64 -10.71
C LEU A 46 -5.90 -16.84 -12.22
N VAL A 47 -4.90 -17.39 -12.90
CA VAL A 47 -4.97 -17.74 -14.32
C VAL A 47 -4.68 -19.22 -14.50
N GLY A 48 -5.42 -19.88 -15.40
CA GLY A 48 -5.23 -21.32 -15.62
C GLY A 48 -3.85 -21.65 -16.20
N THR A 49 -3.35 -20.81 -17.09
CA THR A 49 -2.05 -20.98 -17.77
C THR A 49 -1.39 -19.63 -18.04
N ALA A 50 -0.06 -19.63 -18.08
CA ALA A 50 0.74 -18.49 -18.57
C ALA A 50 0.91 -18.58 -20.09
N PRO A 51 1.06 -17.45 -20.81
CA PRO A 51 1.39 -17.46 -22.22
C PRO A 51 2.81 -18.03 -22.46
N GLU A 52 3.09 -18.51 -23.68
CA GLU A 52 4.32 -19.25 -23.98
C GLU A 52 5.60 -18.42 -23.79
N GLU A 53 5.50 -17.11 -24.03
CA GLU A 53 6.59 -16.15 -23.86
C GLU A 53 6.84 -15.74 -22.40
N ALA A 54 5.96 -16.11 -21.46
CA ALA A 54 6.09 -15.76 -20.05
C ALA A 54 7.04 -16.70 -19.29
N THR A 55 7.93 -16.11 -18.49
CA THR A 55 8.64 -16.86 -17.46
C THR A 55 7.79 -16.91 -16.19
N VAL A 56 7.38 -18.10 -15.79
CA VAL A 56 6.66 -18.31 -14.52
C VAL A 56 7.66 -18.46 -13.39
N VAL A 57 7.58 -17.58 -12.41
CA VAL A 57 8.45 -17.58 -11.22
C VAL A 57 7.73 -18.25 -10.06
N ASP A 58 8.41 -19.07 -9.26
CA ASP A 58 7.80 -19.70 -8.08
C ASP A 58 7.64 -18.69 -6.93
N ALA A 59 6.59 -18.83 -6.11
CA ALA A 59 6.39 -17.97 -4.94
C ALA A 59 7.54 -18.06 -3.92
N ALA A 60 8.23 -19.21 -3.87
CA ALA A 60 9.41 -19.39 -3.04
C ALA A 60 10.70 -18.76 -3.63
N ASP A 61 10.65 -18.24 -4.87
CA ASP A 61 11.78 -17.50 -5.45
C ASP A 61 12.06 -16.26 -4.57
N PRO A 62 13.33 -15.98 -4.20
CA PRO A 62 13.66 -14.85 -3.34
C PRO A 62 13.17 -13.49 -3.85
N ARG A 63 12.98 -13.33 -5.17
CA ARG A 63 12.44 -12.09 -5.77
C ARG A 63 10.97 -11.88 -5.47
N VAL A 64 10.22 -12.96 -5.19
CA VAL A 64 8.81 -12.91 -4.80
C VAL A 64 8.69 -12.97 -3.28
N ALA A 65 9.34 -13.95 -2.64
CA ALA A 65 9.23 -14.19 -1.20
C ALA A 65 9.72 -13.01 -0.34
N ASN A 66 10.72 -12.25 -0.81
CA ASN A 66 11.24 -11.10 -0.08
C ASN A 66 10.49 -9.79 -0.37
N SER A 67 9.52 -9.80 -1.29
CA SER A 67 8.71 -8.62 -1.61
C SER A 67 7.34 -8.72 -0.92
N PRO A 68 7.13 -8.03 0.22
CA PRO A 68 5.91 -8.21 1.01
C PRO A 68 4.65 -7.81 0.25
N TRP A 69 4.75 -6.80 -0.62
CA TRP A 69 3.64 -6.30 -1.43
C TRP A 69 3.25 -7.26 -2.55
N VAL A 70 4.24 -7.82 -3.25
CA VAL A 70 3.99 -8.83 -4.30
C VAL A 70 3.39 -10.08 -3.66
N LEU A 71 4.05 -10.63 -2.63
CA LEU A 71 3.64 -11.86 -1.96
C LEU A 71 2.20 -11.78 -1.45
N LYS A 72 1.86 -10.69 -0.75
CA LYS A 72 0.50 -10.44 -0.23
C LYS A 72 -0.57 -10.46 -1.30
N VAL A 73 -0.28 -9.92 -2.49
CA VAL A 73 -1.26 -9.80 -3.57
C VAL A 73 -1.38 -11.14 -4.33
N VAL A 74 -0.28 -11.87 -4.55
CA VAL A 74 -0.32 -13.15 -5.26
C VAL A 74 -0.89 -14.29 -4.42
N GLU A 75 -0.57 -14.37 -3.12
CA GLU A 75 -1.13 -15.39 -2.22
C GLU A 75 -2.64 -15.20 -2.07
N ALA A 76 -3.08 -13.96 -1.81
CA ALA A 76 -4.51 -13.66 -1.72
C ALA A 76 -5.27 -13.97 -3.03
N ALA A 77 -4.64 -13.77 -4.19
CA ALA A 77 -5.22 -14.15 -5.47
C ALA A 77 -5.30 -15.66 -5.69
N ALA A 78 -4.32 -16.43 -5.19
CA ALA A 78 -4.32 -17.89 -5.22
C ALA A 78 -5.47 -18.50 -4.39
N GLU A 79 -5.84 -17.84 -3.28
CA GLU A 79 -7.01 -18.20 -2.47
C GLU A 79 -8.36 -18.02 -3.19
N GLY A 80 -8.37 -17.54 -4.44
CA GLY A 80 -9.54 -17.49 -5.31
C GLY A 80 -10.23 -16.12 -5.39
N HIS A 81 -9.62 -15.07 -4.83
CA HIS A 81 -10.15 -13.71 -4.87
C HIS A 81 -9.17 -12.75 -5.53
N PRO A 82 -9.50 -12.12 -6.67
CA PRO A 82 -8.66 -11.09 -7.24
C PRO A 82 -8.30 -10.05 -6.19
N ARG A 83 -7.01 -9.74 -6.07
CA ARG A 83 -6.52 -8.81 -5.06
C ARG A 83 -5.89 -7.61 -5.70
N GLU A 84 -6.23 -6.45 -5.17
CA GLU A 84 -5.72 -5.17 -5.61
C GLU A 84 -5.00 -4.47 -4.47
N SER A 85 -3.93 -3.79 -4.81
CA SER A 85 -3.17 -2.97 -3.87
C SER A 85 -2.57 -1.78 -4.59
N SER A 86 -2.38 -0.67 -3.89
CA SER A 86 -1.68 0.46 -4.47
C SER A 86 -0.74 1.10 -3.46
N VAL A 87 0.43 1.50 -3.98
CA VAL A 87 1.53 2.07 -3.20
C VAL A 87 1.92 3.38 -3.85
N THR A 88 1.82 4.46 -3.09
CA THR A 88 2.21 5.80 -3.53
C THR A 88 3.65 6.10 -3.12
N ASP A 89 4.32 6.98 -3.86
CA ASP A 89 5.71 7.39 -3.60
C ASP A 89 5.91 8.16 -2.28
N CYS A 90 4.83 8.60 -1.64
CA CYS A 90 4.86 9.10 -0.27
C CYS A 90 5.16 8.00 0.76
N LEU A 91 5.01 6.72 0.41
CA LEU A 91 5.32 5.61 1.28
C LEU A 91 6.77 5.18 1.07
N SER A 92 7.46 4.85 2.17
CA SER A 92 8.84 4.32 2.14
C SER A 92 9.02 3.09 1.26
N ASP A 93 7.92 2.38 1.01
CA ASP A 93 7.92 1.08 0.34
C ASP A 93 7.84 1.21 -1.18
N TYR A 94 7.59 2.41 -1.73
CA TYR A 94 7.43 2.61 -3.17
C TYR A 94 8.68 2.22 -3.96
N ASP A 95 9.84 2.76 -3.59
CA ASP A 95 11.09 2.50 -4.29
C ASP A 95 11.52 1.03 -4.15
N ALA A 96 11.25 0.43 -2.98
CA ALA A 96 11.50 -0.99 -2.74
C ALA A 96 10.62 -1.87 -3.62
N LEU A 97 9.31 -1.62 -3.66
CA LEU A 97 8.38 -2.34 -4.53
C LEU A 97 8.75 -2.16 -6.01
N ARG A 98 9.13 -0.96 -6.43
CA ARG A 98 9.57 -0.72 -7.80
C ARG A 98 10.78 -1.59 -8.15
N ALA A 99 11.79 -1.63 -7.28
CA ALA A 99 12.98 -2.45 -7.49
C ALA A 99 12.66 -3.96 -7.50
N ASP A 100 11.76 -4.42 -6.62
CA ASP A 100 11.30 -5.81 -6.60
C ASP A 100 10.63 -6.20 -7.92
N LEU A 101 9.74 -5.34 -8.44
CA LEU A 101 9.05 -5.53 -9.72
C LEU A 101 9.99 -5.45 -10.94
N ASP A 102 11.04 -4.62 -10.86
CA ASP A 102 12.08 -4.54 -11.90
C ASP A 102 12.96 -5.81 -11.96
N ALA A 103 13.07 -6.55 -10.84
CA ALA A 103 13.84 -7.80 -10.77
C ALA A 103 13.07 -9.02 -11.31
N LEU A 104 11.75 -8.92 -11.46
CA LEU A 104 10.90 -9.99 -11.98
C LEU A 104 10.86 -9.99 -13.52
N PRO A 105 10.81 -11.16 -14.16
CA PRO A 105 10.68 -11.25 -15.61
C PRO A 105 9.26 -10.82 -16.03
N SER A 106 9.16 -9.69 -16.72
CA SER A 106 7.89 -9.18 -17.25
C SER A 106 7.68 -9.54 -18.73
N VAL A 107 6.42 -9.73 -19.12
CA VAL A 107 6.03 -9.95 -20.54
C VAL A 107 5.90 -8.63 -21.30
N ASP A 108 5.55 -7.54 -20.62
CA ASP A 108 5.51 -6.19 -21.16
C ASP A 108 6.52 -5.30 -20.40
N ARG A 109 7.21 -4.40 -21.10
CA ARG A 109 8.16 -3.43 -20.55
C ARG A 109 7.63 -2.01 -20.51
N SER A 110 6.36 -1.81 -20.86
CA SER A 110 5.66 -0.54 -20.71
C SER A 110 5.38 -0.21 -19.23
N GLU A 111 4.68 0.89 -18.98
CA GLU A 111 4.18 1.23 -17.65
C GLU A 111 3.06 0.27 -17.18
N ASP A 112 2.58 -0.64 -18.02
CA ASP A 112 1.64 -1.70 -17.66
C ASP A 112 2.32 -3.07 -17.84
N ARG A 113 2.81 -3.62 -16.73
CA ARG A 113 3.65 -4.83 -16.74
C ARG A 113 2.89 -6.03 -16.24
N LEU A 114 3.10 -7.16 -16.91
CA LEU A 114 2.53 -8.46 -16.54
C LEU A 114 3.62 -9.41 -16.06
N TYR A 115 3.37 -10.04 -14.92
CA TYR A 115 4.22 -11.02 -14.27
C TYR A 115 3.40 -12.29 -13.99
N TYR A 116 4.07 -13.43 -13.97
CA TYR A 116 3.43 -14.73 -13.74
C TYR A 116 4.14 -15.44 -12.60
N VAL A 117 3.39 -15.68 -11.52
CA VAL A 117 3.89 -16.31 -10.30
C VAL A 117 3.17 -17.63 -10.07
N ARG A 118 3.88 -18.69 -9.69
CA ARG A 118 3.30 -19.96 -9.30
C ARG A 118 3.17 -20.03 -7.78
N VAL A 119 1.95 -20.21 -7.29
CA VAL A 119 1.62 -20.38 -5.86
C VAL A 119 0.90 -21.72 -5.72
N ASP A 120 1.42 -22.65 -4.92
CA ASP A 120 0.82 -23.97 -4.68
C ASP A 120 0.41 -24.73 -5.96
N GLY A 121 1.22 -24.60 -7.02
CA GLY A 121 0.97 -25.24 -8.32
C GLY A 121 -0.03 -24.50 -9.22
N GLN A 122 -0.68 -23.45 -8.73
CA GLN A 122 -1.54 -22.57 -9.52
C GLN A 122 -0.75 -21.39 -10.07
N VAL A 123 -1.13 -20.89 -11.25
CA VAL A 123 -0.49 -19.71 -11.85
C VAL A 123 -1.33 -18.49 -11.53
N VAL A 124 -0.68 -17.45 -11.00
CA VAL A 124 -1.27 -16.16 -10.71
C VAL A 124 -0.65 -15.13 -11.65
N ARG A 125 -1.49 -14.40 -12.36
CA ARG A 125 -1.08 -13.24 -13.15
C ARG A 125 -1.09 -12.03 -12.26
N LEU A 126 0.05 -11.38 -12.10
CA LEU A 126 0.20 -10.09 -11.45
C LEU A 126 0.38 -9.01 -12.51
N ARG A 127 -0.50 -8.02 -12.51
CA ARG A 127 -0.39 -6.79 -13.30
C ARG A 127 0.10 -5.68 -12.39
N ALA A 128 1.16 -4.98 -12.79
CA ALA A 128 1.63 -3.77 -12.14
C ALA A 128 1.53 -2.59 -13.11
N VAL A 129 0.75 -1.58 -12.75
CA VAL A 129 0.62 -0.34 -13.52
C VAL A 129 1.35 0.78 -12.79
N PHE A 130 2.27 1.42 -13.48
CA PHE A 130 3.08 2.52 -13.00
C PHE A 130 2.47 3.84 -13.49
N PHE A 131 2.09 4.69 -12.55
CA PHE A 131 1.56 6.00 -12.84
C PHE A 131 2.63 7.04 -12.54
N ALA A 132 3.07 7.77 -13.57
CA ALA A 132 3.83 9.01 -13.39
C ALA A 132 2.86 10.15 -13.04
N GLY A 133 3.27 11.04 -12.13
CA GLY A 133 2.40 12.08 -11.55
C GLY A 133 1.66 13.00 -12.53
N ASP A 134 0.71 13.76 -12.00
CA ASP A 134 -0.26 14.73 -12.56
C ASP A 134 -1.07 14.33 -13.81
N ASP A 135 -0.63 13.34 -14.61
CA ASP A 135 -1.36 12.82 -15.76
C ASP A 135 -2.28 11.62 -15.43
N ALA A 136 -2.19 11.06 -14.21
CA ALA A 136 -2.88 9.83 -13.85
C ALA A 136 -4.18 10.06 -13.05
N ARG A 137 -5.25 10.53 -13.72
CA ARG A 137 -6.60 10.49 -13.14
C ARG A 137 -7.07 9.03 -13.00
N ARG A 138 -6.94 8.49 -11.79
CA ARG A 138 -7.61 7.25 -11.37
C ARG A 138 -9.15 7.36 -11.27
N SER A 139 -9.72 8.53 -11.58
CA SER A 139 -11.15 8.84 -11.36
C SER A 139 -12.10 8.44 -12.49
N GLU A 140 -11.62 7.93 -13.64
CA GLU A 140 -12.50 7.59 -14.78
C GLU A 140 -12.70 6.09 -15.03
N LEU A 141 -12.04 5.23 -14.25
CA LEU A 141 -12.32 3.79 -14.26
C LEU A 141 -13.49 3.44 -13.31
N VAL A 142 -14.59 4.19 -13.43
CA VAL A 142 -15.85 3.92 -12.71
C VAL A 142 -16.93 3.47 -13.69
N LEU A 143 -17.13 2.15 -13.68
CA LEU A 143 -18.30 1.36 -14.10
C LEU A 143 -18.67 1.34 -15.61
N PRO A 144 -18.99 0.15 -16.18
CA PRO A 144 -19.61 0.07 -17.50
C PRO A 144 -20.98 0.79 -17.46
N PRO A 145 -21.42 1.41 -18.58
CA PRO A 145 -22.74 2.03 -18.63
C PRO A 145 -23.79 0.97 -18.32
N ALA A 146 -24.60 1.22 -17.29
CA ALA A 146 -25.79 0.44 -17.02
C ALA A 146 -26.65 0.43 -18.28
N ARG A 147 -26.89 -0.75 -18.83
CA ARG A 147 -27.95 -0.98 -19.83
C ARG A 147 -29.25 -1.26 -19.09
#